data_AF-A0A9R1Q7S0-F1
#
_entry.id   AF-A0A9R1Q7S0-F1
#
_cell.length_a   1.000
_cell.length_b   1.000
_cell.length_c   1.000
_cell.angle_alpha   90.00
_cell.angle_beta   90.00
_cell.angle_gamma   90.00
#
_symmetry.space_group_name_H-M   'P 1'
#
loop_
_entity.id
_entity.type
_entity.pdbx_description
1 polymer ?
#
loop_
_entity_poly.entity_id
_entity_poly.type
_entity_poly.pdbx_seq_one_letter_code
_entity_poly.pdbx_strand_id
1 'polypeptide(L)'
;MQEAEGFLPFKIVGENKLGSSSSTFAITLRRTYEGEQIEIRAYTYNLLYHDNGSIHLNVSVSKSNGSDLLFSCSAYADYITIDSMKMTGQLESHNGFDKLDKNLQKSFYKYLELRGITPTMAKLLHEYKRGSGPRTQHLWLNKLSDFIKKD
;
A
#
# COMPACT_ATOMS: atom_id res chain seq x y z
N MET A 1 -4.83 -5.94 26.40
CA MET A 1 -4.33 -7.06 25.59
C MET A 1 -3.67 -6.44 24.38
N GLN A 2 -2.34 -6.38 24.39
CA GLN A 2 -1.55 -5.69 23.37
C GLN A 2 -1.30 -6.72 22.26
N GLU A 3 -1.92 -6.51 21.09
CA GLU A 3 -1.63 -7.35 19.93
C GLU A 3 -0.16 -7.16 19.57
N ALA A 4 0.60 -8.26 19.51
CA ALA A 4 1.96 -8.24 19.02
C ALA A 4 1.92 -7.83 17.55
N GLU A 5 2.29 -6.58 17.26
CA GLU A 5 2.34 -6.06 15.89
C GLU A 5 3.40 -6.82 15.10
N GLY A 6 2.95 -7.70 14.20
CA GLY A 6 3.79 -8.19 13.12
C GLY A 6 4.31 -7.02 12.29
N PHE A 7 5.56 -7.11 11.83
CA PHE A 7 6.30 -6.06 11.10
C PHE A 7 5.59 -5.53 9.84
N LEU A 8 4.62 -6.29 9.30
CA LEU A 8 3.57 -5.78 8.44
C LEU A 8 2.24 -5.85 9.19
N PRO A 9 1.64 -4.72 9.54
CA PRO A 9 0.39 -4.71 10.29
C PRO A 9 -0.84 -4.97 9.39
N PHE A 10 -0.62 -5.46 8.16
CA PHE A 10 -1.64 -5.68 7.15
C PHE A 10 -1.87 -7.18 6.92
N LYS A 11 -3.13 -7.53 6.71
CA LYS A 11 -3.56 -8.85 6.23
C LYS A 11 -3.77 -8.79 4.73
N ILE A 12 -3.26 -9.78 3.99
CA ILE A 12 -3.63 -9.98 2.58
C ILE A 12 -5.06 -10.53 2.54
N VAL A 13 -5.95 -9.89 1.80
CA VAL A 13 -7.37 -10.25 1.70
C VAL A 13 -7.83 -10.55 0.28
N GLY A 14 -6.97 -10.38 -0.72
CA GLY A 14 -7.29 -10.72 -2.11
C GLY A 14 -6.08 -10.62 -3.02
N GLU A 15 -6.06 -11.51 -4.02
CA GLU A 15 -5.07 -11.53 -5.10
C GLU A 15 -5.81 -11.77 -6.41
N ASN A 16 -5.71 -10.84 -7.37
CA ASN A 16 -6.41 -10.91 -8.63
C ASN A 16 -5.45 -10.69 -9.81
N LYS A 17 -5.49 -11.58 -10.79
CA LYS A 17 -4.89 -11.33 -12.12
C LYS A 17 -5.95 -10.66 -13.00
N LEU A 18 -5.78 -9.38 -13.31
CA LEU A 18 -6.66 -8.68 -14.24
C LEU A 18 -6.16 -8.88 -15.68
N GLY A 19 -6.95 -9.59 -16.49
CA GLY A 19 -6.93 -9.55 -17.96
C GLY A 19 -5.92 -10.46 -18.69
N SER A 20 -6.35 -10.98 -19.83
CA SER A 20 -5.61 -11.92 -20.70
C SER A 20 -4.56 -11.25 -21.62
N SER A 21 -4.50 -9.92 -21.68
CA SER A 21 -3.62 -9.16 -22.60
C SER A 21 -2.80 -8.03 -21.96
N SER A 22 -3.15 -7.58 -20.75
CA SER A 22 -2.32 -6.67 -19.93
C SER A 22 -2.37 -7.20 -18.50
N SER A 23 -1.46 -8.11 -18.15
CA SER A 23 -1.52 -8.83 -16.87
C SER A 23 -1.11 -7.91 -15.72
N THR A 24 -2.06 -7.07 -15.31
CA THR A 24 -1.97 -6.31 -14.08
C THR A 24 -2.31 -7.26 -12.94
N PHE A 25 -1.39 -7.44 -12.01
CA PHE A 25 -1.64 -8.20 -10.80
C PHE A 25 -1.99 -7.24 -9.66
N ALA A 26 -3.07 -7.54 -8.94
CA ALA A 26 -3.58 -6.72 -7.85
C ALA A 26 -3.56 -7.51 -6.54
N ILE A 27 -2.88 -6.97 -5.52
CA ILE A 27 -2.96 -7.44 -4.12
C ILE A 27 -3.79 -6.44 -3.33
N THR A 28 -4.70 -6.97 -2.52
CA THR A 28 -5.43 -6.16 -1.54
C THR A 28 -4.93 -6.47 -0.13
N LEU A 29 -4.47 -5.43 0.57
CA LEU A 29 -4.06 -5.47 1.96
C LEU A 29 -5.08 -4.72 2.82
N ARG A 30 -5.34 -5.20 4.04
CA ARG A 30 -6.20 -4.51 5.01
C ARG A 30 -5.61 -4.45 6.41
N ARG A 31 -5.86 -3.35 7.10
CA ARG A 31 -5.54 -3.15 8.52
C ARG A 31 -6.65 -2.35 9.19
N THR A 32 -6.85 -2.57 10.49
CA THR A 32 -7.55 -1.63 11.36
C THR A 32 -6.52 -0.92 12.24
N TYR A 33 -6.56 0.41 12.30
CA TYR A 33 -5.67 1.22 13.15
C TYR A 33 -6.48 2.30 13.84
N GLU A 34 -6.48 2.32 15.17
CA GLU A 34 -7.21 3.33 15.98
C GLU A 34 -8.69 3.53 15.56
N GLY A 35 -9.37 2.45 15.15
CA GLY A 35 -10.76 2.49 14.70
C GLY A 35 -10.97 2.90 13.23
N GLU A 36 -9.91 3.24 12.52
CA GLU A 36 -9.94 3.45 11.07
C GLU A 36 -9.69 2.14 10.33
N GLN A 37 -10.37 1.98 9.18
CA GLN A 37 -10.17 0.86 8.27
C GLN A 37 -9.28 1.31 7.11
N ILE A 38 -8.14 0.64 6.96
CA ILE A 38 -7.17 0.92 5.91
C ILE A 38 -7.24 -0.22 4.90
N GLU A 39 -7.48 0.13 3.63
CA GLU A 39 -7.39 -0.79 2.50
C GLU A 39 -6.35 -0.27 1.52
N ILE A 40 -5.45 -1.16 1.07
CA ILE A 40 -4.45 -0.85 0.06
C ILE A 40 -4.66 -1.81 -1.10
N ARG A 41 -4.89 -1.27 -2.29
CA ARG A 41 -4.89 -2.03 -3.53
C ARG A 41 -3.60 -1.70 -4.28
N ALA A 42 -2.69 -2.66 -4.32
CA ALA A 42 -1.42 -2.56 -5.01
C ALA A 42 -1.54 -3.13 -6.41
N TYR A 43 -1.22 -2.33 -7.44
CA TYR A 43 -1.26 -2.71 -8.84
C TYR A 43 0.17 -2.81 -9.38
N THR A 44 0.53 -3.99 -9.87
CA THR A 44 1.81 -4.21 -10.54
C THR A 44 1.54 -4.45 -12.02
N TYR A 45 2.08 -3.60 -12.90
CA TYR A 45 2.05 -3.82 -14.35
C TYR A 45 2.95 -5.01 -14.72
N ASN A 46 2.60 -5.74 -15.78
CA ASN A 46 3.42 -6.84 -16.27
C ASN A 46 4.81 -6.33 -16.70
N LEU A 47 5.83 -7.15 -16.44
CA LEU A 47 7.27 -6.95 -16.63
C LEU A 47 7.73 -6.67 -18.09
N LEU A 48 6.80 -6.42 -19.01
CA LEU A 48 7.09 -6.26 -20.45
C LEU A 48 7.05 -4.82 -20.95
N TYR A 49 6.58 -3.86 -20.13
CA TYR A 49 6.56 -2.44 -20.48
C TYR A 49 7.21 -1.66 -19.35
N HIS A 50 8.29 -0.93 -19.68
CA HIS A 50 9.03 0.03 -18.85
C HIS A 50 8.52 0.12 -17.41
N ASP A 51 8.96 -0.83 -16.58
CA ASP A 51 8.78 -0.74 -15.15
C ASP A 51 9.53 0.53 -14.72
N ASN A 52 8.78 1.57 -14.37
CA ASN A 52 9.36 2.77 -13.76
C ASN A 52 9.90 2.48 -12.34
N GLY A 53 9.89 1.21 -11.92
CA GLY A 53 10.38 0.75 -10.63
C GLY A 53 9.39 1.03 -9.50
N SER A 54 8.14 1.37 -9.82
CA SER A 54 7.10 1.69 -8.85
C SER A 54 5.94 0.70 -8.88
N ILE A 55 5.31 0.53 -7.73
CA ILE A 55 4.03 -0.16 -7.59
C ILE A 55 2.99 0.92 -7.32
N HIS A 56 1.94 0.95 -8.13
CA HIS A 56 0.86 1.90 -7.91
C HIS A 56 -0.02 1.44 -6.76
N LEU A 57 -0.28 2.30 -5.78
CA LEU A 57 -1.12 2.01 -4.62
C LEU A 57 -2.34 2.91 -4.61
N ASN A 58 -3.52 2.31 -4.52
CA ASN A 58 -4.72 3.01 -4.08
C ASN A 58 -4.93 2.71 -2.59
N VAL A 59 -4.81 3.74 -1.75
CA VAL A 59 -4.99 3.63 -0.30
C VAL A 59 -6.32 4.29 0.07
N SER A 60 -7.21 3.55 0.73
CA SER A 60 -8.37 4.13 1.40
C SER A 60 -8.20 4.08 2.91
N VAL A 61 -8.56 5.17 3.57
CA VAL A 61 -8.67 5.24 5.03
C VAL A 61 -10.08 5.68 5.37
N SER A 62 -10.86 4.75 5.92
CA SER A 62 -12.27 4.91 6.22
C SER A 62 -12.49 5.03 7.73
N LYS A 63 -13.26 6.05 8.13
CA LYS A 63 -13.67 6.27 9.51
C LYS A 63 -15.09 5.77 9.73
N SER A 64 -15.42 5.43 10.98
CA SER A 64 -16.77 4.98 11.38
C SER A 64 -17.88 6.01 11.12
N ASN A 65 -17.52 7.28 10.96
CA ASN A 65 -18.44 8.37 10.61
C ASN A 65 -18.78 8.44 9.11
N GLY A 66 -18.30 7.49 8.29
CA GLY A 66 -18.57 7.43 6.85
C GLY A 66 -17.72 8.36 5.99
N SER A 67 -16.73 9.05 6.58
CA SER A 67 -15.74 9.83 5.83
C SER A 67 -14.58 8.92 5.40
N ASP A 68 -14.22 8.98 4.11
CA ASP A 68 -13.08 8.26 3.55
C ASP A 68 -12.07 9.22 2.94
N LEU A 69 -10.80 8.98 3.23
CA LEU A 69 -9.68 9.58 2.52
C LEU A 69 -9.10 8.56 1.56
N LEU A 70 -8.93 8.97 0.31
CA LEU A 70 -8.44 8.14 -0.77
C LEU A 70 -7.16 8.78 -1.30
N PHE A 71 -6.08 8.01 -1.31
CA PHE A 71 -4.78 8.42 -1.82
C PHE A 71 -4.40 7.55 -3.01
N SER A 72 -3.83 8.19 -4.02
CA SER A 72 -3.06 7.55 -5.08
C SER A 72 -1.59 7.72 -4.73
N CYS A 73 -0.85 6.63 -4.66
CA CYS A 73 0.57 6.65 -4.34
C CYS A 73 1.39 5.85 -5.34
N SER A 74 2.66 6.22 -5.48
CA SER A 74 3.67 5.44 -6.19
C SER A 74 4.69 4.94 -5.19
N ALA A 75 4.81 3.62 -5.07
CA ALA A 75 5.70 2.95 -4.13
C ALA A 75 6.95 2.44 -4.83
N TYR A 76 8.07 3.12 -4.60
CA TYR A 76 9.41 2.71 -5.03
C TYR A 76 10.03 1.81 -3.96
N ALA A 77 11.18 1.19 -4.26
CA ALA A 77 11.83 0.25 -3.34
C ALA A 77 12.15 0.87 -1.96
N ASP A 78 12.49 2.17 -1.93
CA ASP A 78 13.00 2.84 -0.73
C ASP A 78 12.13 4.02 -0.26
N TYR A 79 11.10 4.41 -1.00
CA TYR A 79 10.22 5.52 -0.64
C TYR A 79 8.85 5.43 -1.31
N ILE A 80 7.89 6.19 -0.78
CA ILE A 80 6.53 6.31 -1.31
C ILE A 80 6.27 7.78 -1.63
N THR A 81 5.64 8.05 -2.77
CA THR A 81 5.10 9.39 -3.11
C THR A 81 3.59 9.38 -3.05
N ILE A 82 3.00 10.50 -2.66
CA ILE A 82 1.55 10.76 -2.80
C ILE A 82 1.36 11.54 -4.10
N ASP A 83 0.65 10.95 -5.05
CA ASP A 83 0.42 11.53 -6.38
C ASP A 83 -0.86 12.38 -6.37
N SER A 84 -1.90 11.91 -5.68
CA SER A 84 -3.14 12.67 -5.47
C SER A 84 -3.91 12.19 -4.24
N MET A 85 -4.85 13.00 -3.78
CA MET A 85 -5.78 12.64 -2.71
C MET A 85 -7.17 13.20 -2.92
N LYS A 86 -8.18 12.51 -2.40
CA LYS A 86 -9.57 12.96 -2.39
C LYS A 86 -10.29 12.51 -1.12
N MET A 87 -11.29 13.27 -0.70
CA MET A 87 -12.19 12.88 0.39
C MET A 87 -13.55 12.51 -0.18
N THR A 88 -14.20 11.46 0.32
CA THR A 88 -15.57 11.13 -0.11
C THR A 88 -16.52 12.28 0.21
N GLY A 89 -17.43 12.56 -0.74
CA GLY A 89 -18.35 13.70 -0.66
C GLY A 89 -17.85 15.00 -1.29
N GLN A 90 -16.57 15.11 -1.67
CA GLN A 90 -16.10 16.18 -2.56
C GLN A 90 -16.24 15.76 -4.03
N LEU A 91 -16.89 16.62 -4.82
CA LEU A 91 -17.10 16.39 -6.26
C LEU A 91 -15.78 16.40 -7.06
N GLU A 92 -14.75 17.08 -6.56
CA GLU A 92 -13.48 17.24 -7.23
C GLU A 92 -12.33 16.64 -6.41
N SER A 93 -11.57 15.76 -7.06
CA SER A 93 -10.27 15.34 -6.57
C SER A 93 -9.37 16.57 -6.54
N HIS A 94 -8.74 16.87 -5.40
CA HIS A 94 -7.68 17.87 -5.37
C HIS A 94 -6.50 17.29 -6.16
N ASN A 95 -6.50 17.52 -7.48
CA ASN A 95 -5.48 17.11 -8.44
C ASN A 95 -4.19 17.92 -8.28
N GLY A 96 -3.76 18.13 -7.05
CA GLY A 96 -2.51 18.79 -6.76
C GLY A 96 -2.09 18.63 -5.31
N PHE A 97 -1.71 17.41 -4.93
CA PHE A 97 -1.03 17.22 -3.64
C PHE A 97 0.22 18.12 -3.54
N ASP A 98 0.91 18.29 -4.67
CA ASP A 98 2.02 19.22 -4.88
C ASP A 98 1.65 20.70 -4.68
N LYS A 99 0.37 21.06 -4.83
CA LYS A 99 -0.15 22.42 -4.60
C LYS A 99 -0.51 22.71 -3.14
N LEU A 100 -0.53 21.69 -2.27
CA LEU A 100 -0.73 21.89 -0.84
C LEU A 100 0.49 22.55 -0.20
N ASP A 101 0.31 23.24 0.93
CA ASP A 101 1.44 23.74 1.71
C ASP A 101 2.36 22.59 2.16
N LYS A 102 3.67 22.86 2.25
CA LYS A 102 4.69 21.85 2.57
C LYS A 102 4.45 21.18 3.93
N ASN A 103 3.93 21.90 4.93
CA ASN A 103 3.64 21.31 6.23
C ASN A 103 2.44 20.37 6.16
N LEU A 104 1.45 20.71 5.33
CA LEU A 104 0.30 19.85 5.11
C LEU A 104 0.70 18.57 4.34
N GLN A 105 1.53 18.70 3.30
CA GLN A 105 2.10 17.54 2.60
C GLN A 105 2.84 16.59 3.56
N LYS A 106 3.75 17.13 4.40
CA LYS A 106 4.47 16.36 5.42
C LYS A 106 3.53 15.66 6.40
N SER A 107 2.43 16.32 6.78
CA SER A 107 1.44 15.76 7.69
C SER A 107 0.73 14.54 7.08
N PHE A 108 0.44 14.55 5.78
CA PHE A 108 -0.14 13.40 5.09
C PHE A 108 0.84 12.23 4.93
N TYR A 109 2.12 12.49 4.66
CA TYR A 109 3.13 11.43 4.68
C TYR A 109 3.20 10.76 6.06
N LYS A 110 3.28 11.56 7.13
CA LYS A 110 3.28 11.02 8.51
C LYS A 110 1.99 10.27 8.84
N TYR A 111 0.85 10.77 8.37
CA TYR A 111 -0.45 10.12 8.55
C TYR A 111 -0.48 8.71 7.95
N LEU A 112 0.04 8.56 6.72
CA LEU A 112 0.14 7.26 6.05
C LEU A 112 1.18 6.34 6.72
N GLU A 113 2.34 6.87 7.12
CA GLU A 113 3.39 6.09 7.81
C GLU A 113 2.88 5.49 9.12
N LEU A 114 2.18 6.26 9.96
CA LEU A 114 1.59 5.77 11.22
C LEU A 114 0.60 4.61 10.99
N ARG A 115 -0.04 4.58 9.82
CA ARG A 115 -0.98 3.51 9.42
C ARG A 115 -0.28 2.31 8.81
N GLY A 116 1.03 2.36 8.63
CA GLY A 116 1.86 1.27 8.13
C GLY A 116 2.23 1.39 6.65
N ILE A 117 1.79 2.44 5.95
CA ILE A 117 2.19 2.72 4.57
C ILE A 117 3.60 3.32 4.62
N THR A 118 4.59 2.44 4.60
CA THR A 118 6.01 2.77 4.85
C THR A 118 6.90 2.26 3.72
N PRO A 119 8.14 2.78 3.57
CA PRO A 119 9.13 2.21 2.67
C PRO A 119 9.36 0.70 2.86
N THR A 120 9.34 0.21 4.09
CA THR A 120 9.42 -1.21 4.41
C THR A 120 8.30 -2.02 3.76
N MET A 121 7.06 -1.52 3.82
CA MET A 121 5.92 -2.14 3.13
C MET A 121 6.13 -2.15 1.62
N ALA A 122 6.57 -1.02 1.05
CA ALA A 122 6.85 -0.91 -0.39
C ALA A 122 7.91 -1.93 -0.84
N LYS A 123 9.01 -2.07 -0.10
CA LYS A 123 10.05 -3.06 -0.36
C LYS A 123 9.50 -4.48 -0.34
N LEU A 124 8.65 -4.82 0.63
CA LEU A 124 8.03 -6.14 0.71
C LEU A 124 7.08 -6.42 -0.47
N LEU A 125 6.36 -5.41 -0.96
CA LEU A 125 5.54 -5.53 -2.17
C LEU A 125 6.40 -5.74 -3.43
N HIS A 126 7.57 -5.09 -3.53
CA HIS A 126 8.53 -5.30 -4.62
C HIS A 126 9.12 -6.72 -4.61
N GLU A 127 9.49 -7.23 -3.43
CA GLU A 127 9.91 -8.62 -3.25
C GLU A 127 8.81 -9.60 -3.65
N TYR A 128 7.57 -9.31 -3.28
CA TYR A 128 6.41 -10.08 -3.70
C TYR A 128 6.27 -10.08 -5.23
N LYS A 129 6.33 -8.91 -5.89
CA LYS A 129 6.25 -8.76 -7.36
C LYS A 129 7.29 -9.65 -8.06
N ARG A 130 8.53 -9.65 -7.56
CA ARG A 130 9.65 -10.45 -8.09
C ARG A 130 9.46 -11.95 -7.88
N GLY A 131 8.81 -12.35 -6.79
CA GLY A 131 8.59 -13.75 -6.39
C GLY A 131 7.28 -14.35 -6.91
N SER A 132 7.00 -14.30 -8.21
CA SER A 132 5.72 -14.79 -8.77
C SER A 132 5.67 -16.32 -8.94
N GLY A 133 5.58 -17.08 -7.83
CA GLY A 133 5.30 -18.52 -7.83
C GLY A 133 4.67 -19.00 -6.52
N PRO A 134 3.80 -20.03 -6.52
CA PRO A 134 3.09 -20.49 -5.31
C PRO A 134 4.03 -20.96 -4.19
N ARG A 135 5.21 -21.47 -4.54
CA ARG A 135 6.27 -21.84 -3.58
C ARG A 135 6.94 -20.62 -2.94
N THR A 136 7.00 -19.50 -3.66
CA THR A 136 7.65 -18.25 -3.23
C THR A 136 6.77 -17.45 -2.27
N GLN A 137 5.44 -17.53 -2.40
CA GLN A 137 4.48 -16.92 -1.46
C GLN A 137 4.59 -17.54 -0.05
N HIS A 138 4.66 -18.87 0.04
CA HIS A 138 4.85 -19.57 1.32
C HIS A 138 6.24 -19.28 1.92
N LEU A 139 7.28 -19.22 1.07
CA LEU A 139 8.62 -18.86 1.49
C LEU A 139 8.72 -17.39 1.94
N TRP A 140 7.92 -16.48 1.36
CA TRP A 140 7.86 -15.08 1.78
C TRP A 140 7.18 -14.93 3.14
N LEU A 141 6.04 -15.60 3.39
CA LEU A 141 5.41 -15.64 4.72
C LEU A 141 6.38 -16.21 5.78
N ASN A 142 7.15 -17.24 5.41
CA ASN A 142 8.17 -17.81 6.29
C ASN A 142 9.39 -16.88 6.47
N LYS A 143 9.88 -16.19 5.43
CA LYS A 143 10.94 -15.19 5.55
C LYS A 143 10.49 -13.97 6.35
N LEU A 144 9.23 -13.58 6.25
CA LEU A 144 8.60 -12.59 7.11
C LEU A 144 8.61 -13.09 8.56
N SER A 145 8.22 -14.35 8.79
CA SER A 145 8.26 -15.01 10.10
C SER A 145 9.67 -15.13 10.68
N ASP A 146 10.69 -15.39 9.85
CA ASP A 146 12.08 -15.56 10.30
C ASP A 146 12.80 -14.22 10.48
N PHE A 147 12.46 -13.18 9.70
CA PHE A 147 12.91 -11.81 9.94
C PHE A 147 12.42 -11.28 11.30
N ILE A 148 11.23 -11.73 11.74
CA ILE A 148 10.65 -11.43 13.06
C ILE A 148 11.38 -12.15 14.21
N LYS A 149 12.10 -13.25 13.95
CA LYS A 149 12.76 -14.06 14.99
C LYS A 149 14.19 -13.62 15.33
N LYS A 150 14.75 -12.63 14.65
CA LYS A 150 16.14 -12.22 14.88
C LYS A 150 16.18 -10.95 15.74
N ASP A 151 16.19 -11.21 17.05
CA ASP A 151 16.49 -10.37 18.23
C ASP A 151 16.25 -8.85 18.15
#